data_AF-A0A0A9SGI6-F1
#
_entry.id   AF-A0A0A9SGI6-F1
#
_cell.length_a   1.000
_cell.length_b   1.000
_cell.length_c   1.000
_cell.angle_alpha   90.00
_cell.angle_beta   90.00
_cell.angle_gamma   90.00
#
_symmetry.space_group_name_H-M   'P 1'
#
loop_
_entity.id
_entity.type
_entity.pdbx_description
1 polymer ?
#
loop_
_entity_poly.entity_id
_entity_poly.type
_entity_poly.pdbx_seq_one_letter_code
_entity_poly.pdbx_strand_id
1 'polypeptide(L)' 'MNRIHNTLVTNCAIANQVMQGDIRRKSIHEVMELVVEYGAEEQSDEHFMANQLFVKAEYRDMFTSKEGRSN' A
#
# COMPACT_ATOMS: atom_id res chain seq x y z
N MET A 1 -2.92 16.22 31.54
CA MET A 1 -3.81 16.44 30.37
C MET A 1 -3.14 16.25 29.01
N ASN A 2 -1.84 15.96 28.91
CA ASN A 2 -1.14 15.96 27.62
C ASN A 2 -1.39 14.70 26.76
N ARG A 3 -1.67 13.54 27.38
CA ARG A 3 -1.86 12.27 26.63
C ARG A 3 -3.09 12.25 25.74
N ILE A 4 -4.23 12.71 26.27
CA ILE A 4 -5.50 12.73 25.52
C ILE A 4 -5.39 13.73 24.36
N HIS A 5 -4.83 14.91 24.61
CA HIS A 5 -4.62 15.91 23.56
C HIS A 5 -3.67 15.40 22.47
N ASN A 6 -2.54 14.79 22.84
CA ASN A 6 -1.60 14.21 21.88
C ASN A 6 -2.26 13.11 21.04
N THR A 7 -3.04 12.24 21.67
CA THR A 7 -3.77 11.17 20.95
C THR A 7 -4.74 11.76 19.92
N LEU A 8 -5.48 12.81 20.30
CA LEU A 8 -6.40 13.48 19.40
C LEU A 8 -5.67 14.09 18.19
N VAL A 9 -4.56 14.79 18.43
CA VAL A 9 -3.75 15.39 17.37
C VAL A 9 -3.22 14.33 16.40
N THR A 10 -2.70 13.22 16.91
CA THR A 10 -2.22 12.10 16.08
C THR A 10 -3.36 11.48 15.26
N ASN A 11 -4.52 11.24 15.87
CA ASN A 11 -5.67 10.67 15.15
C ASN A 11 -6.16 11.59 14.03
N CYS A 12 -6.22 12.90 14.27
CA CYS A 12 -6.56 13.87 13.22
C CYS A 12 -5.55 13.86 12.07
N ALA A 13 -4.24 13.77 12.38
CA ALA A 13 -3.20 13.68 11.35
C ALA A 13 -3.37 12.41 10.49
N ILE A 14 -3.60 11.26 11.13
CA ILE A 14 -3.83 9.98 10.41
C ILE A 14 -5.11 10.08 9.56
N ALA A 15 -6.21 10.60 10.12
CA ALA A 15 -7.46 10.77 9.39
C ALA A 15 -7.27 11.65 8.14
N ASN A 16 -6.51 12.74 8.26
CA ASN A 16 -6.18 13.59 7.12
C ASN A 16 -5.38 12.83 6.05
N GLN A 17 -4.39 12.03 6.44
CA GLN A 17 -3.61 11.19 5.51
C GLN A 17 -4.48 10.13 4.82
N VAL A 18 -5.45 9.53 5.53
CA VAL A 18 -6.44 8.61 4.93
C VAL A 18 -7.29 9.35 3.90
N MET A 19 -7.83 10.52 4.25
CA MET A 19 -8.70 11.30 3.38
C MET A 19 -7.97 11.82 2.13
N GLN A 20 -6.70 12.21 2.27
CA GLN A 20 -5.84 12.63 1.16
C GLN A 20 -5.36 11.44 0.31
N GLY A 21 -5.58 10.20 0.77
CA GLY A 21 -5.18 8.98 0.08
C GLY A 21 -3.69 8.68 0.19
N ASP A 22 -2.94 9.35 1.07
CA ASP A 22 -1.50 9.15 1.27
C ASP A 22 -1.21 7.72 1.71
N ILE A 23 -2.02 7.20 2.64
CA ILE A 23 -1.88 5.82 3.12
C ILE A 23 -2.10 4.83 1.97
N ARG A 24 -3.09 5.09 1.11
CA ARG A 24 -3.35 4.23 -0.06
C ARG A 24 -2.21 4.30 -1.07
N ARG A 25 -1.70 5.50 -1.38
CA ARG A 25 -0.57 5.68 -2.31
C ARG A 25 0.67 4.97 -1.82
N LYS A 26 0.99 5.10 -0.53
CA LYS A 26 2.11 4.40 0.10
C LYS A 26 1.96 2.88 -0.01
N SER A 27 0.79 2.34 0.31
CA SER A 27 0.52 0.90 0.20
C SER A 27 0.64 0.38 -1.25
N ILE A 28 0.19 1.15 -2.25
CA ILE A 28 0.36 0.76 -3.67
C ILE A 28 1.84 0.75 -4.03
N HIS A 29 2.59 1.78 -3.62
CA HIS A 29 4.02 1.88 -3.91
C HIS A 29 4.81 0.69 -3.33
N GLU A 30 4.60 0.36 -2.06
CA GLU A 30 5.24 -0.79 -1.39
C GLU A 30 4.96 -2.11 -2.12
N VAL A 31 3.74 -2.31 -2.63
CA VAL A 31 3.40 -3.52 -3.39
C VAL A 31 4.01 -3.52 -4.79
N MET A 32 4.10 -2.37 -5.45
CA MET A 32 4.74 -2.27 -6.77
C MET A 32 6.26 -2.50 -6.70
N GLU A 33 6.92 -2.13 -5.60
CA GLU A 33 8.32 -2.49 -5.38
C GLU A 33 8.50 -4.03 -5.34
N LEU A 34 7.61 -4.74 -4.63
CA LEU A 34 7.62 -6.21 -4.58
C LEU A 34 7.35 -6.86 -5.95
N VAL A 35 6.52 -6.25 -6.79
CA VAL A 35 6.25 -6.71 -8.16
C VAL A 35 7.52 -6.71 -9.00
N VAL A 36 8.30 -5.63 -8.90
CA VAL A 36 9.60 -5.52 -9.58
C VAL A 36 10.58 -6.53 -9.01
N GLU A 37 10.63 -6.70 -7.68
CA GLU A 37 11.45 -7.75 -7.03
C GLU A 37 11.11 -9.17 -7.51
N TYR A 38 9.84 -9.43 -7.85
CA TYR A 38 9.38 -10.73 -8.38
C TYR A 38 9.56 -10.89 -9.89
N GLY A 39 10.18 -9.91 -10.57
CA GLY A 39 10.63 -10.02 -11.95
C GLY A 39 9.75 -9.35 -12.99
N ALA A 40 8.70 -8.63 -12.59
CA ALA A 40 7.96 -7.77 -13.50
C ALA A 40 8.73 -6.45 -13.67
N GLU A 41 9.58 -6.39 -14.70
CA GLU A 41 10.41 -5.23 -15.03
C GLU A 41 9.58 -3.94 -15.10
N GLU A 42 10.14 -2.82 -14.63
CA GLU A 42 9.46 -1.53 -14.75
C GLU A 42 9.04 -1.27 -16.21
N GLN A 43 7.81 -0.78 -16.39
CA GLN A 43 7.21 -0.50 -17.71
C GLN A 43 6.92 -1.73 -18.59
N SER A 44 7.13 -2.95 -18.08
CA SER A 44 6.61 -4.17 -18.71
C SER A 44 5.08 -4.23 -18.68
N ASP A 45 4.51 -5.11 -19.50
CA ASP A 45 3.07 -5.40 -19.48
C ASP A 45 2.65 -5.95 -18.11
N GLU A 46 3.50 -6.76 -17.47
CA GLU A 46 3.30 -7.31 -16.13
C GLU A 46 3.26 -6.20 -15.08
N HIS A 47 4.17 -5.24 -15.14
CA HIS A 47 4.19 -4.08 -14.25
C HIS A 47 2.94 -3.20 -14.47
N PHE A 48 2.51 -3.00 -15.72
CA PHE A 48 1.27 -2.29 -16.01
C PHE A 48 0.05 -3.01 -15.46
N MET A 49 -0.07 -4.32 -15.69
CA MET A 49 -1.17 -5.14 -15.17
C MET A 49 -1.22 -5.12 -13.64
N ALA A 50 -0.07 -5.23 -12.97
CA ALA A 50 0.02 -5.14 -11.53
C ALA A 50 -0.46 -3.78 -11.01
N ASN A 51 -0.06 -2.67 -11.65
CA ASN A 51 -0.51 -1.33 -11.28
C ASN A 51 -2.04 -1.18 -11.39
N GLN A 52 -2.66 -1.76 -12.42
CA GLN A 52 -4.11 -1.74 -12.59
C GLN A 52 -4.84 -2.63 -11.58
N LEU A 53 -4.24 -3.76 -11.20
CA LEU A 53 -4.79 -4.67 -10.21
C LEU A 53 -4.76 -4.03 -8.81
N PHE A 54 -3.63 -3.45 -8.41
CA PHE A 54 -3.43 -2.95 -7.05
C PHE A 54 -4.13 -1.63 -6.72
N VAL A 55 -4.96 -1.09 -7.63
CA VAL A 55 -5.92 -0.04 -7.27
C VAL A 55 -6.87 -0.52 -6.17
N LYS A 56 -7.28 -1.80 -6.19
CA LYS A 56 -8.13 -2.40 -5.16
C LYS A 56 -7.30 -2.92 -3.98
N ALA A 57 -7.72 -2.57 -2.75
CA ALA A 57 -7.03 -2.97 -1.53
C ALA A 57 -6.98 -4.50 -1.35
N GLU A 58 -8.09 -5.19 -1.64
CA GLU A 58 -8.22 -6.65 -1.51
C GLU A 58 -7.15 -7.41 -2.31
N TYR A 59 -6.76 -6.90 -3.47
CA TYR A 59 -5.74 -7.54 -4.29
C TYR A 59 -4.32 -7.30 -3.77
N ARG A 60 -4.07 -6.14 -3.14
CA ARG A 60 -2.81 -5.87 -2.42
C ARG A 60 -2.68 -6.77 -1.20
N ASP A 61 -3.77 -6.93 -0.46
CA ASP A 61 -3.82 -7.78 0.74
C ASP A 61 -3.57 -9.24 0.37
N MET A 62 -4.17 -9.74 -0.72
CA MET A 62 -3.92 -11.10 -1.21
C MET A 62 -2.46 -11.26 -1.67
N PHE A 63 -1.94 -10.34 -2.48
CA PHE A 63 -0.57 -10.42 -3.00
C PHE A 63 0.50 -10.42 -1.89
N THR A 64 0.28 -9.67 -0.82
CA THR A 64 1.21 -9.60 0.33
C THR A 64 0.97 -10.69 1.37
N SER A 65 -0.11 -11.47 1.25
CA SER A 65 -0.39 -12.59 2.15
C SER A 65 0.68 -13.68 2.01
N LYS A 66 0.96 -14.40 3.11
CA LYS A 66 2.01 -15.44 3.17
C LYS A 66 1.82 -16.58 2.16
N GLU A 67 0.64 -16.74 1.57
CA GLU A 67 0.36 -17.75 0.54
C GLU A 67 1.02 -17.44 -0.81
N GLY A 68 1.38 -16.17 -1.08
CA GLY A 68 2.11 -15.78 -2.29
C GLY A 68 3.64 -15.94 -2.21
N ARG A 69 4.19 -16.17 -1.00
CA ARG A 69 5.63 -16.35 -0.79
C ARG A 69 5.98 -17.83 -1.01
N SER A 70 6.09 -18.26 -2.26
CA SER A 70 6.75 -19.55 -2.53
C SER A 70 8.20 -19.49 -2.03
N ASN A 71 8.59 -20.50 -1.25
CA ASN A 71 9.94 -20.70 -0.70
C ASN A 71 11.01 -20.79 -1.79
#